data_AF-A0A964BI83-F1
#
_entry.id   AF-A0A964BI83-F1
#
_cell.length_a   1.000
_cell.length_b   1.000
_cell.length_c   1.000
_cell.angle_alpha   90.00
_cell.angle_beta   90.00
_cell.angle_gamma   90.00
#
_symmetry.space_group_name_H-M   'P 1'
#
loop_
_entity.id
_entity.type
_entity.pdbx_description
1 polymer ?
#
loop_
_entity_poly.entity_id
_entity_poly.type
_entity_poly.pdbx_seq_one_letter_code
_entity_poly.pdbx_strand_id
1 'polypeptide(L)'
;MASVARRYDLCPQQLYAWRRLFRDAAATVFAEAPMVFLPVEVSEASTRQAAPRVRRRPKAVEVTLVGGRRLRVDPDIDPDTLCRLVQALEQA
;
A
#
# COMPACT_ATOMS: atom_id res chain seq x y z
N MET A 1 -24.41 8.30 5.24
CA MET A 1 -23.26 8.75 4.42
C MET A 1 -22.98 10.23 4.57
N ALA A 2 -23.99 11.12 4.49
CA ALA A 2 -23.79 12.55 4.73
C ALA A 2 -23.21 12.90 6.13
N SER A 3 -23.58 12.14 7.16
CA SER A 3 -22.99 12.28 8.51
C SER A 3 -21.51 11.91 8.55
N VAL A 4 -21.12 10.82 7.88
CA VAL A 4 -19.73 10.39 7.74
C VAL A 4 -18.92 11.41 6.95
N ALA A 5 -19.48 11.90 5.85
CA ALA A 5 -18.85 12.93 5.02
C ALA A 5 -18.55 14.18 5.85
N ARG A 6 -19.56 14.71 6.57
CA ARG A 6 -19.39 15.87 7.45
C ARG A 6 -18.38 15.64 8.59
N ARG A 7 -18.38 14.46 9.19
CA ARG A 7 -17.43 14.12 10.28
C ARG A 7 -15.98 14.17 9.84
N TYR A 8 -15.71 13.89 8.57
CA TYR A 8 -14.36 13.82 8.01
C TYR A 8 -14.08 14.94 7.00
N ASP A 9 -14.93 15.97 6.97
CA ASP A 9 -14.84 17.11 6.05
C ASP A 9 -14.71 16.69 4.57
N LEU A 10 -15.48 15.67 4.19
CA LEU A 10 -15.54 15.13 2.85
C LEU A 10 -16.83 15.59 2.15
N CYS A 11 -16.72 15.83 0.85
CA CYS A 11 -17.88 16.00 -0.02
C CYS A 11 -18.65 14.66 -0.14
N PRO A 12 -19.99 14.64 0.00
CA PRO A 12 -20.78 13.41 -0.15
C PRO A 12 -20.55 12.70 -1.48
N GLN A 13 -20.36 13.47 -2.56
CA GLN A 13 -20.13 12.97 -3.92
C GLN A 13 -18.82 12.17 -4.04
N GLN A 14 -17.79 12.53 -3.27
CA GLN A 14 -16.52 11.81 -3.19
C GLN A 14 -16.69 10.43 -2.55
N LEU A 15 -17.49 10.34 -1.48
CA LEU A 15 -17.87 9.06 -0.86
C LEU A 15 -18.63 8.15 -1.83
N TYR A 16 -19.54 8.71 -2.64
CA TYR A 16 -20.26 7.93 -3.66
C TYR A 16 -19.32 7.44 -4.77
N ALA A 17 -18.40 8.28 -5.25
CA ALA A 17 -17.41 7.91 -6.25
C ALA A 17 -16.51 6.76 -5.75
N TRP A 18 -15.97 6.87 -4.54
CA TRP A 18 -15.16 5.81 -3.93
C TRP A 18 -15.95 4.52 -3.75
N ARG A 19 -17.18 4.58 -3.24
CA ARG A 19 -18.03 3.39 -3.10
C ARG A 19 -18.23 2.66 -4.42
N ARG A 20 -18.38 3.41 -5.53
CA ARG A 20 -18.49 2.80 -6.86
C ARG A 20 -17.17 2.13 -7.26
N LEU A 21 -16.05 2.83 -7.17
CA LEU A 21 -14.73 2.30 -7.51
C LEU A 21 -14.41 1.00 -6.75
N PHE A 22 -14.67 0.96 -5.43
CA PHE A 22 -14.39 -0.23 -4.63
C PHE A 22 -15.37 -1.38 -4.87
N ARG A 23 -16.62 -1.11 -5.28
CA ARG A 23 -17.52 -2.18 -5.72
C ARG A 23 -17.11 -2.77 -7.06
N ASP A 24 -16.71 -1.93 -8.01
CA ASP A 24 -16.31 -2.37 -9.34
C ASP A 24 -14.98 -3.16 -9.25
N ALA A 25 -14.04 -2.70 -8.43
CA ALA A 25 -12.81 -3.44 -8.09
C ALA A 25 -13.11 -4.74 -7.33
N ALA A 26 -14.11 -4.73 -6.43
CA ALA A 26 -14.49 -5.93 -5.71
C ALA A 26 -15.10 -7.00 -6.65
N ALA A 27 -15.90 -6.58 -7.62
CA ALA A 27 -16.48 -7.48 -8.62
C ALA A 27 -15.41 -8.15 -9.51
N THR A 28 -14.25 -7.52 -9.70
CA THR A 28 -13.15 -8.07 -10.51
C THR A 28 -12.15 -8.90 -9.70
N VAL A 29 -11.97 -8.62 -8.41
CA VAL A 29 -10.95 -9.26 -7.56
C VAL A 29 -11.49 -10.45 -6.74
N PHE A 30 -12.79 -10.48 -6.41
CA PHE A 30 -13.34 -11.43 -5.43
C PHE A 30 -14.30 -12.47 -6.03
N ALA A 31 -14.07 -12.91 -7.27
CA ALA A 31 -14.92 -13.91 -7.92
C ALA A 31 -14.92 -15.28 -7.21
N GLU A 32 -13.90 -15.60 -6.38
CA GLU A 32 -13.74 -16.93 -5.76
C GLU A 32 -14.17 -17.01 -4.28
N ALA A 33 -14.33 -15.91 -3.54
CA ALA A 33 -14.71 -15.98 -2.12
C ALA A 33 -15.43 -14.72 -1.60
N PRO A 34 -16.45 -14.86 -0.71
CA PRO A 34 -17.17 -13.73 -0.15
C PRO A 34 -16.28 -12.91 0.81
N MET A 35 -16.25 -11.59 0.63
CA MET A 35 -15.59 -10.68 1.56
C MET A 35 -16.42 -10.58 2.85
N VAL A 36 -15.91 -11.15 3.93
CA VAL A 36 -16.52 -11.09 5.25
C VAL A 36 -15.73 -10.16 6.17
N PHE A 37 -16.42 -9.39 7.00
CA PHE A 37 -15.76 -8.71 8.11
C PHE A 37 -15.38 -9.76 9.15
N LEU A 38 -14.09 -9.88 9.42
CA LEU A 38 -13.61 -10.72 10.51
C LEU A 38 -13.74 -9.96 11.83
N PRO A 39 -14.33 -10.56 12.87
CA PRO A 39 -14.31 -9.97 14.20
C PRO A 39 -12.87 -9.91 14.70
N VAL A 40 -12.43 -8.73 15.12
CA VAL A 40 -11.11 -8.53 15.73
C VAL A 40 -11.34 -8.07 17.16
N GLU A 41 -10.84 -8.84 18.11
CA GLU A 41 -10.80 -8.43 19.52
C GLU A 41 -9.56 -7.59 19.78
N VAL A 42 -9.76 -6.36 20.24
CA VAL A 42 -8.66 -5.49 20.69
C VAL A 42 -8.40 -5.83 22.16
N SER A 43 -7.47 -6.75 22.40
CA SER A 43 -6.97 -7.00 23.75
C SER A 43 -6.20 -5.77 24.23
N GLU A 44 -6.52 -5.26 25.42
CA GLU A 44 -5.66 -4.31 26.12
C GLU A 44 -4.24 -4.87 26.10
N ALA A 45 -3.26 -4.02 25.81
CA ALA A 45 -1.88 -4.45 25.71
C ALA A 45 -1.43 -5.04 27.05
N SER A 46 -1.61 -6.35 27.22
CA SER A 46 -0.73 -7.15 28.05
C SER A 46 0.66 -6.72 27.63
N THR A 47 1.47 -6.33 28.61
CA THR A 47 2.89 -6.03 28.44
C THR A 47 3.57 -7.28 27.89
N ARG A 48 3.34 -7.57 26.61
CA ARG A 48 3.92 -8.67 25.88
C ARG A 48 5.39 -8.35 25.86
N GLN A 49 6.14 -9.19 26.57
CA GLN A 49 7.56 -9.40 26.37
C GLN A 49 7.88 -9.13 24.91
N ALA A 50 8.85 -8.23 24.69
CA ALA A 50 9.22 -7.70 23.40
C ALA A 50 9.03 -8.76 22.31
N ALA A 51 8.01 -8.56 21.47
CA ALA A 51 7.88 -9.33 20.25
C ALA A 51 9.26 -9.33 19.57
N PRO A 52 9.72 -10.47 19.01
CA PRO A 52 11.03 -10.53 18.37
C PRO A 52 11.07 -9.35 17.41
N ARG A 53 12.00 -8.41 17.64
CA ARG A 53 12.09 -7.13 16.94
C ARG A 53 11.77 -7.43 15.48
N VAL A 54 10.58 -7.03 15.03
CA VAL A 54 10.23 -7.10 13.61
C VAL A 54 11.41 -6.40 12.97
N ARG A 55 12.26 -7.15 12.26
CA ARG A 55 13.46 -6.61 11.64
C ARG A 55 12.96 -5.38 10.91
N ARG A 56 13.35 -4.18 11.37
CA ARG A 56 12.97 -2.93 10.73
C ARG A 56 13.25 -3.19 9.26
N ARG A 57 12.20 -3.24 8.43
CA ARG A 57 12.40 -3.46 7.00
C ARG A 57 13.40 -2.38 6.60
N PRO A 58 14.53 -2.76 5.96
CA PRO A 58 15.47 -1.75 5.50
C PRO A 58 14.66 -0.74 4.70
N LYS A 59 14.86 0.55 5.01
CA LYS A 59 14.25 1.61 4.22
C LYS A 59 14.70 1.32 2.79
N ALA A 60 13.76 1.23 1.85
CA ALA A 60 14.06 0.96 0.46
C ALA A 60 13.33 2.00 -0.37
N VAL A 61 14.01 2.53 -1.38
CA VAL A 61 13.45 3.45 -2.36
C VAL A 61 13.01 2.64 -3.57
N GLU A 62 11.76 2.86 -4.02
CA GLU A 62 11.21 2.22 -5.21
C GLU A 62 11.26 3.23 -6.37
N VAL A 63 11.96 2.88 -7.44
CA VAL A 63 12.08 3.68 -8.67
C VAL A 63 11.29 2.97 -9.77
N THR A 64 10.34 3.68 -10.38
CA THR A 64 9.54 3.16 -11.51
C THR A 64 10.16 3.62 -12.81
N LEU A 65 10.51 2.66 -13.67
CA LEU A 65 11.07 2.91 -15.01
C LEU A 65 9.94 3.10 -16.04
N VAL A 66 10.27 3.67 -17.19
CA VAL A 66 9.32 4.00 -18.27
C VAL A 66 8.54 2.77 -18.77
N GLY A 67 9.12 1.56 -18.68
CA GLY A 67 8.48 0.29 -19.03
C GLY A 67 7.62 -0.37 -17.94
N GLY A 68 7.30 0.33 -16.84
CA GLY A 68 6.53 -0.22 -15.72
C GLY A 68 7.30 -1.19 -14.81
N ARG A 69 8.58 -1.43 -15.12
CA ARG A 69 9.53 -2.14 -14.26
C ARG A 69 9.81 -1.32 -13.01
N ARG A 70 9.98 -1.99 -11.87
CA ARG A 70 10.25 -1.35 -10.58
C ARG A 70 11.56 -1.84 -10.02
N LEU A 71 12.41 -0.89 -9.66
CA LEU A 71 13.71 -1.14 -9.05
C LEU A 71 13.62 -0.74 -7.57
N ARG A 72 14.00 -1.66 -6.67
CA ARG A 72 14.11 -1.38 -5.23
C ARG A 72 15.58 -1.28 -4.85
N VAL A 73 15.96 -0.14 -4.29
CA VAL A 73 17.34 0.15 -3.88
C VAL A 73 17.38 0.65 -2.45
N ASP A 74 18.56 0.54 -1.83
CA ASP A 74 18.84 1.18 -0.55
C ASP A 74 18.85 2.72 -0.71
N PRO A 75 18.35 3.51 0.26
CA PRO A 75 18.41 4.96 0.25
C PRO A 75 19.82 5.52 0.12
N ASP A 76 20.81 4.79 0.65
CA ASP A 76 22.22 5.21 0.66
C ASP A 76 22.97 4.69 -0.58
N ILE A 77 22.27 4.24 -1.62
CA ILE A 77 22.89 3.81 -2.89
C ILE A 77 23.64 4.97 -3.54
N ASP A 78 24.85 4.66 -4.01
CA ASP A 78 25.66 5.58 -4.80
C ASP A 78 24.93 6.01 -6.09
N PRO A 79 24.82 7.32 -6.39
CA PRO A 79 24.09 7.82 -7.56
C PRO A 79 24.62 7.29 -8.89
N ASP A 80 25.93 7.14 -9.04
CA ASP A 80 26.53 6.63 -10.28
C ASP A 80 26.14 5.16 -10.49
N THR A 81 26.11 4.39 -9.42
CA THR A 81 25.65 2.99 -9.42
C THR A 81 24.17 2.89 -9.79
N LEU A 82 23.32 3.76 -9.24
CA LEU A 82 21.90 3.81 -9.59
C LEU A 82 21.70 4.14 -11.08
N CYS A 83 22.43 5.13 -11.62
CA CYS A 83 22.39 5.48 -13.04
C CYS A 83 22.79 4.30 -13.94
N ARG A 84 23.85 3.57 -13.60
CA ARG A 84 24.27 2.37 -14.36
C ARG A 84 23.21 1.28 -14.34
N LEU A 85 22.57 1.04 -13.20
CA LEU A 85 21.47 0.06 -13.08
C LEU A 85 20.27 0.45 -13.92
N VAL A 86 19.87 1.73 -13.89
CA VAL A 86 18.77 2.24 -14.70
C VAL A 86 19.09 2.10 -16.19
N GLN A 87 20.27 2.53 -16.62
CA GLN A 87 20.71 2.39 -18.02
C GLN A 87 20.72 0.92 -18.47
N ALA A 88 21.31 0.02 -17.68
CA ALA A 88 21.34 -1.41 -18.01
C ALA A 88 19.93 -2.01 -18.14
N LEU A 89 18.98 -1.57 -17.30
CA LEU A 89 17.60 -2.04 -17.33
C LEU A 89 16.76 -1.39 -18.44
N GLU A 90 17.09 -0.19 -18.89
CA GLU A 90 16.41 0.45 -20.03
C GLU A 90 16.85 -0.12 -21.38
N GLN A 91 18.08 -0.63 -21.48
CA GLN A 91 18.61 -1.25 -22.70
C GLN A 91 18.25 -2.75 -22.85
N ALA A 92 17.66 -3.36 -21.82
CA ALA A 92 17.19 -4.75 -21.81
C ALA A 92 15.68 -4.85 -22.07
#